data_AF-A0A0M3IHI3-F1
#
_entry.id   AF-A0A0M3IHI3-F1
#
_cell.length_a   1.000
_cell.length_b   1.000
_cell.length_c   1.000
_cell.angle_alpha   90.00
_cell.angle_beta   90.00
_cell.angle_gamma   90.00
#
_symmetry.space_group_name_H-M   'P 1'
#
loop_
_entity.id
_entity.type
_entity.pdbx_description
1 polymer ?
#
loop_
_entity_poly.entity_id
_entity_poly.type
_entity_poly.pdbx_seq_one_letter_code
_entity_poly.pdbx_strand_id
1 'polypeptide(L)' 'MGHAGAIISGGKGTANGKIEALKEAGVIVSKSPAQMGELIAEEINRRNPKKDSKMAGKYIFLI' A
#
# COMPACT_ATOMS: atom_id res chain seq x y z
N MET A 1 21.52 -13.03 -1.62
CA MET A 1 21.04 -12.54 -0.32
C MET A 1 22.25 -12.22 0.55
N GLY A 2 22.76 -10.97 0.54
CA GLY A 2 24.00 -10.58 1.23
C GLY A 2 23.83 -10.16 2.70
N HIS A 3 22.60 -10.03 3.19
CA HIS A 3 22.29 -9.72 4.58
C HIS A 3 22.20 -11.03 5.38
N ALA A 4 22.84 -11.14 6.55
CA ALA A 4 22.93 -12.39 7.31
C ALA A 4 21.57 -13.03 7.62
N GLY A 5 20.51 -12.22 7.82
CA GLY A 5 19.15 -12.70 8.09
C GLY A 5 18.30 -12.99 6.85
N ALA A 6 18.83 -12.80 5.64
CA ALA A 6 18.10 -12.99 4.39
C ALA A 6 18.13 -14.47 3.95
N ILE A 7 17.61 -15.35 4.81
CA ILE A 7 17.66 -16.82 4.67
C ILE A 7 16.24 -17.39 4.68
N ILE A 8 15.99 -18.39 3.82
CA ILE A 8 14.81 -19.25 3.86
C ILE A 8 15.24 -20.58 4.46
N SER A 9 14.59 -21.03 5.54
CA SER A 9 14.92 -22.30 6.22
C SER A 9 13.65 -23.04 6.60
N GLY A 10 13.62 -24.36 6.35
CA GLY A 10 12.47 -25.21 6.65
C GLY A 10 11.16 -24.73 6.00
N GLY A 11 11.23 -24.13 4.80
CA GLY A 11 10.07 -23.55 4.10
C GLY A 11 9.55 -22.23 4.67
N LYS A 12 10.14 -21.72 5.75
CA LYS A 12 9.77 -20.45 6.40
C LYS A 12 10.70 -19.32 5.97
N GLY A 13 10.19 -18.08 6.01
CA GLY A 13 10.95 -16.88 5.65
C GLY A 13 10.88 -16.49 4.17
N THR A 14 10.01 -17.13 3.38
CA THR A 14 9.80 -16.79 1.96
C THR A 14 9.24 -15.37 1.81
N ALA A 15 9.61 -14.70 0.71
CA ALA A 15 9.06 -13.39 0.37
C ALA A 15 7.54 -13.47 0.17
N ASN A 16 7.05 -14.49 -0.54
CA ASN A 16 5.63 -14.69 -0.80
C ASN A 16 4.81 -14.83 0.49
N GLY A 17 5.29 -15.62 1.46
CA GLY A 17 4.59 -15.78 2.74
C GLY A 17 4.46 -14.46 3.51
N LYS A 18 5.49 -13.60 3.45
CA LYS A 18 5.43 -12.26 4.06
C LYS A 18 4.47 -11.33 3.30
N ILE A 19 4.45 -11.41 1.97
CA ILE A 19 3.55 -10.62 1.12
C ILE A 19 2.09 -10.96 1.42
N GLU A 20 1.73 -12.23 1.49
CA GLU A 20 0.34 -12.63 1.79
C GLU A 20 -0.08 -12.22 3.20
N ALA A 21 0.76 -12.42 4.21
CA ALA A 21 0.48 -11.97 5.58
C ALA A 21 0.25 -10.45 5.67
N LEU A 22 1.02 -9.66 4.92
CA LEU A 22 0.85 -8.20 4.86
C LEU A 22 -0.46 -7.82 4.16
N LYS A 23 -0.82 -8.49 3.08
CA LYS A 23 -2.10 -8.26 2.39
C LYS A 23 -3.29 -8.61 3.29
N GLU A 24 -3.22 -9.73 4.01
CA GLU A 24 -4.24 -10.14 4.98
C GLU A 24 -4.42 -9.11 6.09
N ALA A 25 -3.34 -8.45 6.51
CA ALA A 25 -3.37 -7.33 7.45
C ALA A 25 -3.88 -6.01 6.84
N GLY A 26 -4.27 -5.99 5.56
CA GLY A 26 -4.76 -4.79 4.88
C GLY A 26 -3.67 -3.83 4.39
N VAL A 27 -2.41 -4.28 4.34
CA VAL A 27 -1.30 -3.49 3.82
C VAL A 27 -1.28 -3.53 2.30
N ILE A 28 -1.08 -2.37 1.68
CA ILE A 28 -0.84 -2.26 0.23
C ILE A 28 0.58 -2.71 -0.06
N VAL A 29 0.74 -3.84 -0.75
CA VAL A 29 2.05 -4.40 -1.10
C VAL A 29 2.37 -4.15 -2.57
N SER A 30 3.47 -3.43 -2.82
CA SER A 30 3.97 -3.19 -4.17
C SER A 30 4.59 -4.46 -4.77
N LYS A 31 4.33 -4.73 -6.05
CA LYS A 31 4.95 -5.84 -6.80
C LYS A 31 6.38 -5.53 -7.27
N SER A 32 6.74 -4.24 -7.32
CA SER A 32 8.06 -3.78 -7.76
C SER A 32 8.51 -2.58 -6.93
N PRO A 33 9.80 -2.48 -6.57
CA PRO A 33 10.35 -1.29 -5.91
C PRO A 33 10.06 0.01 -6.67
N ALA A 34 10.02 -0.04 -8.01
CA ALA A 34 9.78 1.13 -8.85
C ALA A 34 8.38 1.74 -8.68
N GLN A 35 7.38 0.94 -8.29
CA GLN A 35 5.99 1.38 -8.13
C GLN A 35 5.69 1.96 -6.75
N MET A 36 6.64 1.91 -5.80
CA MET A 36 6.38 2.33 -4.42
C MET A 36 5.97 3.79 -4.32
N GLY A 37 6.62 4.69 -5.08
CA GLY A 37 6.30 6.12 -5.04
C GLY A 37 4.87 6.43 -5.49
N GLU A 38 4.43 5.80 -6.57
CA GLU A 38 3.08 5.95 -7.13
C GLU A 38 2.03 5.47 -6.12
N LEU A 39 2.19 4.26 -5.57
CA LEU A 39 1.24 3.68 -4.60
C LEU A 39 1.13 4.51 -3.32
N ILE A 40 2.25 5.08 -2.84
CA ILE A 40 2.24 5.98 -1.67
C ILE A 40 1.45 7.26 -1.99
N ALA A 41 1.70 7.88 -3.15
CA ALA A 41 1.00 9.10 -3.55
C ALA A 41 -0.51 8.85 -3.73
N GLU A 42 -0.88 7.73 -4.33
CA GLU A 42 -2.28 7.30 -4.46
C GLU A 42 -2.95 7.14 -3.09
N GLU A 43 -2.31 6.43 -2.17
CA GLU A 43 -2.87 6.16 -0.84
C GLU A 43 -3.01 7.42 0.02
N ILE A 44 -2.03 8.33 -0.05
CA ILE A 44 -2.11 9.64 0.60
C ILE A 44 -3.28 10.45 0.03
N ASN A 45 -3.44 10.46 -1.30
CA ASN A 45 -4.54 11.16 -1.95
C ASN A 45 -5.91 10.55 -1.64
N ARG A 46 -5.99 9.22 -1.51
CA ARG A 46 -7.20 8.50 -1.10
C ARG A 46 -7.65 8.88 0.31
N ARG A 47 -6.70 9.16 1.21
CA ARG A 47 -6.97 9.55 2.60
C ARG A 47 -7.04 11.07 2.81
N ASN A 48 -7.04 11.89 1.75
CA ASN A 48 -6.94 13.34 1.87
C ASN A 48 -8.31 13.99 2.16
N PRO A 49 -8.56 14.50 3.39
CA PRO A 49 -9.86 15.06 3.78
C PRO A 49 -10.21 16.36 3.04
N LYS A 50 -9.22 17.04 2.44
CA LYS A 50 -9.45 18.27 1.66
C LYS A 50 -10.07 17.97 0.28
N LYS A 51 -9.87 16.76 -0.26
CA LYS A 51 -10.47 16.33 -1.52
C LYS A 51 -11.95 16.03 -1.33
N ASP A 52 -12.28 15.35 -0.23
CA ASP A 52 -13.64 14.93 0.11
C ASP A 52 -14.55 16.14 0.38
N SER A 53 -14.05 17.14 1.10
CA SER A 53 -14.78 18.39 1.38
C SER A 53 -15.00 19.26 0.13
N LYS A 54 -14.03 19.34 -0.79
CA LYS A 54 -14.22 20.02 -2.09
C LYS A 54 -15.25 19.30 -2.98
N MET A 55 -15.27 17.97 -2.96
CA MET A 55 -16.23 17.18 -3.72
C MET A 55 -17.65 17.38 -3.16
N ALA A 56 -17.83 17.27 -1.84
CA ALA A 56 -19.12 17.50 -1.18
C ALA A 56 -19.67 18.92 -1.43
N GLY A 57 -18.82 19.96 -1.34
CA GLY A 57 -19.21 21.33 -1.65
C GLY A 57 -19.63 21.55 -3.10
N LYS A 58 -19.09 20.77 -4.05
CA LYS A 58 -19.47 20.85 -5.48
C LYS A 58 -20.85 20.26 -5.75
N TYR A 59 -21.27 19.25 -5.01
CA TYR A 59 -22.61 18.64 -5.16
C TYR A 59 -23.71 19.40 -4.42
N ILE A 60 -23.37 20.15 -3.37
CA ILE A 60 -24.31 21.04 -2.65
C ILE A 60 -24.84 22.19 -3.54
N PHE A 61 -24.11 22.59 -4.58
CA PHE A 61 -24.53 23.64 -5.51
C PHE A 61 -25.32 23.10 -6.73
N LEU A 62 -25.56 21.78 -6.80
CA LEU A 62 -26.27 21.12 -7.90
C LEU A 62 -27.69 20.66 -7.55
N ILE A 63 -28.20 21.07 -6.39
CA ILE A 63 -29.59 20.89 -5.89
C ILE A 63 -30.21 22.27 -5.70
#